data_AF-A0A5U2FAU9-F1
#
_entry.id   AF-A0A5U2FAU9-F1
#
_cell.length_a   1.000
_cell.length_b   1.000
_cell.length_c   1.000
_cell.angle_alpha   90.00
_cell.angle_beta   90.00
_cell.angle_gamma   90.00
#
_symmetry.space_group_name_H-M   'P 1'
#
loop_
_entity.id
_entity.type
_entity.pdbx_description
1 polymer ?
#
loop_
_entity_poly.entity_id
_entity_poly.type
_entity_poly.pdbx_seq_one_letter_code
_entity_poly.pdbx_strand_id
1 'polypeptide(L)' 'SHTYAIKNTYYKLSIDDQELIEIDNLNFIYKKDGKNMIPDRARSALGMN' A
#
# COMPACT_ATOMS: atom_id res chain seq x y z
N SER A 1 23.73 -18.56 12.66
CA SER A 1 23.11 -17.62 11.71
C SER A 1 21.61 -17.76 11.84
N HIS A 2 20.88 -16.65 11.94
CA HIS A 2 19.43 -16.65 12.08
C HIS A 2 18.80 -15.80 10.98
N THR A 3 17.69 -16.27 10.43
CA THR A 3 16.89 -15.55 9.42
C THR A 3 15.51 -15.29 10.00
N TYR A 4 14.99 -14.08 9.80
CA TYR A 4 13.64 -13.71 10.19
C TYR A 4 12.86 -13.32 8.94
N ALA A 5 11.60 -13.72 8.89
CA ALA A 5 10.66 -13.33 7.86
C ALA A 5 9.38 -12.83 8.53
N ILE A 6 8.84 -11.73 8.02
CA ILE A 6 7.64 -11.09 8.58
C ILE A 6 6.57 -11.04 7.50
N LYS A 7 5.34 -11.44 7.86
CA LYS A 7 4.16 -11.30 7.00
C LYS A 7 3.37 -10.09 7.48
N ASN A 8 3.56 -8.96 6.82
CA ASN A 8 2.86 -7.73 7.16
C ASN A 8 1.55 -7.60 6.38
N THR A 9 0.54 -7.05 7.04
CA THR A 9 -0.71 -6.58 6.39
C THR A 9 -0.64 -5.10 6.01
N TYR A 10 0.28 -4.36 6.62
CA TYR A 10 0.54 -2.94 6.38
C TYR A 10 2.04 -2.68 6.22
N TYR A 11 2.40 -1.90 5.21
CA TYR A 11 3.76 -1.43 4.97
C TYR A 11 3.74 -0.02 4.37
N LYS A 12 4.60 0.85 4.88
CA LYS A 12 4.79 2.21 4.35
C LYS A 12 6.27 2.56 4.32
N LEU A 13 6.70 3.12 3.20
CA LEU A 13 8.07 3.61 2.99
C LEU A 13 8.03 5.11 2.70
N SER A 14 8.80 5.87 3.46
CA SER A 14 9.08 7.29 3.22
C SER A 14 10.57 7.57 3.23
N ILE A 15 10.99 8.55 2.43
CA ILE A 15 12.36 9.08 2.37
C ILE A 15 12.23 10.60 2.38
N ASP A 16 12.99 11.29 3.23
CA ASP A 16 12.96 12.76 3.35
C ASP A 16 11.53 13.32 3.49
N ASP A 17 10.73 12.67 4.34
CA ASP A 17 9.31 12.97 4.59
C ASP A 17 8.38 12.86 3.37
N GLN A 18 8.87 12.32 2.25
CA GLN A 18 8.06 12.00 1.07
C GLN A 18 7.61 10.54 1.10
N GLU A 19 6.32 10.29 0.85
CA GLU A 19 5.78 8.93 0.77
C GLU A 19 6.09 8.31 -0.60
N LEU A 20 6.83 7.19 -0.60
CA LEU A 20 7.17 6.47 -1.83
C LEU A 20 6.23 5.30 -2.09
N ILE A 21 5.95 4.50 -1.06
CA ILE A 21 5.14 3.27 -1.19
C ILE A 21 4.24 3.14 0.03
N GLU A 22 2.98 2.80 -0.21
CA GLU A 22 2.03 2.38 0.82
C GLU A 22 1.28 1.13 0.34
N ILE A 23 1.29 0.09 1.16
CA ILE A 23 0.57 -1.16 0.95
C ILE A 23 -0.26 -1.44 2.21
N ASP A 24 -1.58 -1.48 2.04
CA ASP A 24 -2.54 -1.96 3.03
C ASP A 24 -3.41 -3.04 2.38
N ASN A 25 -3.18 -4.28 2.79
CA ASN A 25 -3.85 -5.43 2.20
C ASN A 25 -5.32 -5.55 2.63
N LEU A 26 -5.69 -5.00 3.79
CA LEU A 26 -7.06 -5.08 4.32
C LEU A 26 -7.95 -3.98 3.75
N ASN A 27 -7.37 -2.80 3.56
CA ASN A 27 -8.08 -1.64 3.01
C ASN A 27 -7.84 -1.43 1.51
N PHE A 28 -7.23 -2.41 0.83
CA PHE A 28 -6.88 -2.36 -0.59
C PHE A 28 -6.17 -1.05 -1.00
N ILE A 29 -5.30 -0.53 -0.13
CA ILE A 29 -4.53 0.68 -0.42
C ILE A 29 -3.22 0.23 -1.04
N TYR A 30 -2.99 0.67 -2.27
CA TYR A 30 -1.73 0.46 -2.97
C TYR A 30 -1.36 1.78 -3.60
N LYS A 31 -0.38 2.47 -3.04
CA LYS A 31 0.08 3.76 -3.54
C LYS A 31 1.56 3.71 -3.89
N LYS A 32 1.90 4.45 -4.93
CA LYS A 32 3.26 4.78 -5.31
C LYS A 32 3.35 6.28 -5.53
N ASP A 33 4.34 6.93 -4.90
CA ASP A 33 4.56 8.37 -4.97
C ASP A 33 3.27 9.16 -4.63
N GLY A 34 2.55 8.70 -3.59
CA GLY A 34 1.26 9.25 -3.15
C GLY A 34 0.06 8.96 -4.06
N LYS A 35 0.22 8.30 -5.22
CA LYS A 35 -0.87 8.02 -6.17
C LYS A 35 -1.34 6.58 -6.05
N ASN A 36 -2.66 6.38 -6.10
CA ASN A 36 -3.26 5.05 -6.14
C ASN A 36 -2.82 4.29 -7.39
N MET A 37 -2.33 3.06 -7.20
CA MET A 37 -1.98 2.14 -8.26
C MET A 37 -3.19 1.36 -8.77
N ILE A 38 -4.20 1.16 -7.92
CA ILE A 38 -5.46 0.55 -8.32
C ILE A 38 -6.34 1.63 -8.97
N PRO A 39 -6.81 1.43 -10.22
CA PRO A 39 -7.71 2.37 -10.88
C PRO A 39 -8.98 2.62 -10.09
N ASP A 40 -9.48 3.86 -10.09
CA ASP A 40 -10.69 4.24 -9.36
C ASP A 40 -11.91 3.39 -9.75
N ARG A 41 -12.01 2.99 -11.02
CA ARG A 41 -13.07 2.08 -11.49
C ARG A 41 -13.05 0.72 -10.77
N ALA A 42 -11.87 0.18 -10.51
CA ALA A 42 -11.73 -1.09 -9.79
C ALA A 42 -12.04 -0.93 -8.29
N ARG A 43 -11.63 0.18 -7.67
CA ARG A 43 -12.00 0.52 -6.28
C ARG A 43 -13.52 0.72 -6.13
N SER A 44 -14.14 1.43 -7.07
CA SER A 44 -15.59 1.67 -7.12
C SER A 44 -16.37 0.36 -7.31
N ALA A 45 -15.91 -0.55 -8.16
CA ALA A 45 -16.54 -1.87 -8.33
C ALA A 45 -16.50 -2.72 -7.04
N LEU A 46 -15.55 -2.45 -6.15
CA LEU A 46 -15.45 -3.07 -4.82
C LEU A 46 -16.19 -2.27 -3.73
N GLY A 47 -16.95 -1.22 -4.10
CA GLY A 47 -17.68 -0.38 -3.15
C GLY A 47 -16.80 0.57 -2.34
N MET A 48 -15.56 0.79 -2.77
CA MET A 48 -14.59 1.65 -2.10
C MET A 48 -14.58 3.02 -2.79
N ASN A 49 -15.15 4.03 -2.14
CA ASN A 49 -15.19 5.41 -2.60
C ASN A 49 -14.03 6.22 -2.01
#